data_AF-A0A9C7G6D2-F1
#
_entry.id   AF-A0A9C7G6D2-F1
#
_cell.length_a   1.000
_cell.length_b   1.000
_cell.length_c   1.000
_cell.angle_alpha   90.00
_cell.angle_beta   90.00
_cell.angle_gamma   90.00
#
_symmetry.space_group_name_H-M   'P 1'
#
loop_
_entity.id
_entity.type
_entity.pdbx_description
1 polymer ?
#
loop_
_entity_poly.entity_id
_entity_poly.type
_entity_poly.pdbx_seq_one_letter_code
_entity_poly.pdbx_strand_id
1 'polypeptide(L)' 'MTQNEVIIEALEALGGEGTIKEVCAWMDEMYPNRWKDYGTAMADMVPVYLGGNNTSNVKDELRILERMALGRYRLIYK' A
#
# COMPACT_ATOMS: atom_id res chain seq x y z
N MET A 1 10.46 10.09 3.36
CA MET A 1 9.91 8.74 3.26
C MET A 1 8.75 8.58 4.24
N THR A 2 7.55 8.60 3.68
CA THR A 2 6.25 8.41 4.31
C THR A 2 5.89 6.92 4.31
N GLN A 3 4.88 6.52 5.10
CA GLN A 3 4.40 5.13 5.11
C GLN A 3 3.96 4.68 3.71
N ASN A 4 3.31 5.56 2.95
CA ASN A 4 2.83 5.28 1.60
C ASN A 4 3.97 5.03 0.61
N GLU A 5 5.03 5.85 0.66
CA GLU A 5 6.22 5.66 -0.19
C GLU A 5 6.87 4.30 0.08
N VAL A 6 6.95 3.88 1.35
CA VAL A 6 7.53 2.57 1.69
C VAL A 6 6.61 1.40 1.32
N ILE A 7 5.29 1.59 1.37
CA ILE A 7 4.34 0.58 0.85
C ILE A 7 4.56 0.36 -0.65
N ILE A 8 4.81 1.43 -1.40
CA ILE A 8 5.12 1.34 -2.84
C ILE A 8 6.43 0.57 -3.03
N GLU A 9 7.49 0.96 -2.33
CA GLU A 9 8.80 0.29 -2.39
C GLU A 9 8.70 -1.20 -2.04
N ALA A 10 7.94 -1.55 -1.01
CA ALA A 10 7.69 -2.93 -0.61
C ALA A 10 6.99 -3.73 -1.73
N LEU A 11 5.95 -3.16 -2.35
CA LEU A 11 5.25 -3.82 -3.45
C LEU A 11 6.14 -3.95 -4.68
N GLU A 12 6.98 -2.97 -4.99
CA GLU A 12 7.97 -3.06 -6.08
C GLU A 12 8.96 -4.20 -5.82
N ALA A 13 9.49 -4.31 -4.59
CA ALA A 13 10.37 -5.40 -4.18
C ALA A 13 9.71 -6.78 -4.25
N LEU A 14 8.39 -6.85 -4.04
CA LEU A 14 7.56 -8.06 -4.14
C LEU A 14 7.12 -8.39 -5.58
N GLY A 15 7.55 -7.61 -6.59
CA GLY A 15 7.23 -7.85 -8.01
C GLY A 15 6.00 -7.11 -8.54
N GLY A 16 5.47 -6.17 -7.76
CA GLY A 16 4.35 -5.29 -8.08
C GLY A 16 3.00 -5.72 -7.48
N GLU A 17 2.96 -6.82 -6.73
CA GLU A 17 1.77 -7.33 -6.04
C GLU A 17 2.17 -7.95 -4.70
N GLY A 18 1.31 -7.83 -3.69
CA GLY A 18 1.53 -8.46 -2.40
C GLY A 18 0.31 -8.41 -1.49
N THR A 19 0.33 -9.23 -0.46
CA THR A 19 -0.63 -9.17 0.64
C THR A 19 -0.18 -8.17 1.70
N ILE A 20 -1.13 -7.68 2.52
CA ILE A 20 -0.82 -6.82 3.68
C ILE A 20 0.24 -7.47 4.58
N LYS A 21 0.21 -8.80 4.73
CA LYS A 21 1.17 -9.54 5.56
C LYS A 21 2.58 -9.51 4.96
N GLU A 22 2.72 -9.72 3.65
CA GLU A 22 4.01 -9.67 2.96
C GLU A 22 4.60 -8.26 2.99
N VAL A 23 3.77 -7.25 2.72
CA VAL A 23 4.17 -5.84 2.80
C VAL A 23 4.59 -5.48 4.23
N CYS A 24 3.80 -5.86 5.23
CA CYS A 24 4.13 -5.65 6.65
C CYS A 24 5.46 -6.32 7.03
N ALA A 25 5.66 -7.58 6.65
CA ALA A 25 6.87 -8.32 6.94
C ALA A 25 8.11 -7.66 6.30
N TRP A 26 8.00 -7.26 5.04
CA TRP A 26 9.07 -6.54 4.34
C TRP A 26 9.37 -5.18 5.00
N MET A 27 8.32 -4.43 5.36
CA MET A 27 8.46 -3.13 6.01
C MET A 27 9.07 -3.24 7.41
N ASP A 28 8.69 -4.25 8.19
CA ASP A 28 9.22 -4.48 9.54
C ASP A 28 10.68 -4.97 9.49
N GLU A 29 11.07 -5.70 8.44
CA GLU A 29 12.45 -6.10 8.18
C GLU A 29 13.33 -4.90 7.81
N MET A 30 12.86 -4.04 6.89
CA MET A 30 13.62 -2.91 6.38
C MET A 30 13.58 -1.67 7.30
N TYR A 31 12.46 -1.47 8.01
CA TYR A 31 12.18 -0.30 8.84
C TYR A 31 11.50 -0.70 10.17
N PRO A 32 12.21 -1.41 11.06
CA PRO A 32 11.63 -1.96 12.28
C PRO A 32 11.02 -0.87 13.18
N ASN A 33 9.86 -1.16 13.76
CA ASN A 33 9.13 -0.33 14.73
C ASN A 33 8.72 1.07 14.25
N ARG A 34 8.63 1.30 12.94
CA ARG A 34 8.39 2.65 12.40
C ARG A 34 6.93 3.01 12.19
N TRP A 35 6.10 2.04 11.77
CA TRP A 35 4.70 2.27 11.42
C TRP A 35 3.78 1.22 12.03
N LYS A 36 2.47 1.53 12.03
CA LYS A 36 1.38 0.66 12.45
C LYS A 36 0.26 0.75 11.41
N ASP A 37 -0.73 -0.13 11.52
CA ASP A 37 -1.98 -0.07 10.75
C ASP A 37 -1.79 -0.06 9.22
N TYR A 38 -0.85 -0.88 8.73
CA TYR A 38 -0.53 -1.03 7.31
C TYR A 38 -1.75 -1.28 6.41
N GLY A 39 -2.71 -2.06 6.88
CA GLY A 39 -3.93 -2.36 6.12
C GLY A 39 -4.79 -1.14 5.83
N THR A 40 -4.91 -0.21 6.78
CA THR A 40 -5.65 1.04 6.58
C THR A 40 -4.92 1.94 5.59
N ALA A 41 -3.61 2.08 5.74
CA ALA A 41 -2.79 2.86 4.81
C ALA A 41 -2.88 2.32 3.37
N MET A 42 -2.80 1.01 3.18
CA MET A 42 -2.95 0.39 1.86
C MET A 42 -4.36 0.58 1.28
N ALA A 43 -5.41 0.51 2.10
CA ALA A 43 -6.78 0.78 1.64
C ALA A 43 -6.99 2.23 1.21
N ASP A 44 -6.35 3.18 1.90
CA ASP A 44 -6.37 4.61 1.56
C ASP A 44 -5.60 4.94 0.28
N MET A 45 -4.65 4.09 -0.12
CA MET A 45 -3.90 4.20 -1.37
C MET A 45 -4.62 3.58 -2.58
N VAL A 46 -5.88 3.14 -2.43
CA VAL A 46 -6.71 2.72 -3.56
C VAL A 46 -7.39 3.97 -4.17
N PRO A 47 -7.29 4.20 -5.49
CA PRO A 47 -8.03 5.29 -6.13
C PRO A 47 -9.54 5.14 -5.98
N VAL A 48 -10.26 6.27 -5.95
CA VAL A 48 -11.73 6.30 -5.86
C VAL A 48 -12.39 5.52 -7.01
N TYR A 49 -11.83 5.60 -8.23
CA TYR A 49 -12.37 4.91 -9.40
C TYR A 49 -12.20 3.37 -9.34
N LEU A 50 -11.35 2.86 -8.44
CA LEU A 50 -11.19 1.43 -8.14
C LEU A 50 -11.88 1.01 -6.83
N GLY A 51 -12.78 1.84 -6.30
CA GLY A 51 -13.51 1.57 -5.06
C GLY A 51 -12.76 1.95 -3.77
N GLY A 52 -11.73 2.79 -3.87
CA GLY A 52 -11.08 3.41 -2.72
C GLY A 52 -11.95 4.47 -2.05
N ASN A 53 -11.51 4.95 -0.88
CA ASN A 53 -12.27 5.96 -0.13
C ASN A 53 -12.09 7.37 -0.71
N ASN A 54 -13.02 8.29 -0.40
CA ASN A 54 -12.92 9.70 -0.79
C ASN A 54 -12.52 10.61 0.38
N THR A 55 -12.29 10.03 1.56
CA THR A 55 -12.13 10.78 2.82
C THR A 55 -10.71 10.75 3.37
N SER A 56 -9.80 9.97 2.77
CA SER A 56 -8.41 9.94 3.21
C SER A 56 -7.65 11.20 2.77
N ASN A 57 -6.74 11.68 3.62
CA ASN A 57 -5.79 12.75 3.31
C ASN A 57 -4.63 12.28 2.42
N VAL A 58 -4.62 11.01 2.02
CA VAL A 58 -3.64 10.51 1.04
C VAL A 58 -3.86 11.21 -0.29
N LYS A 59 -2.80 11.89 -0.75
CA LYS A 59 -2.76 12.56 -2.04
C LYS A 59 -3.02 11.59 -3.18
N ASP A 60 -3.69 12.05 -4.23
CA ASP A 60 -4.03 11.25 -5.40
C ASP A 60 -2.80 10.62 -6.08
N GLU A 61 -1.65 11.29 -6.04
CA GLU A 61 -0.38 10.77 -6.60
C GLU A 61 0.13 9.48 -5.92
N LEU A 62 -0.32 9.21 -4.69
CA LEU A 62 0.03 8.00 -3.93
C LEU A 62 -1.10 6.97 -3.93
N ARG A 63 -2.25 7.29 -4.55
CA ARG A 63 -3.38 6.37 -4.70
C ARG A 63 -3.18 5.50 -5.92
N ILE A 64 -2.21 4.59 -5.83
CA ILE A 64 -1.72 3.80 -6.97
C ILE A 64 -1.84 2.29 -6.74
N LEU A 65 -2.74 1.89 -5.83
CA LEU A 65 -3.02 0.47 -5.54
C LEU A 65 -4.37 0.03 -6.11
N GLU A 66 -4.41 -1.17 -6.66
CA GLU A 66 -5.64 -1.91 -6.95
C GLU A 66 -5.81 -3.01 -5.91
N ARG A 67 -7.01 -3.11 -5.31
CA ARG A 67 -7.34 -4.20 -4.38
C ARG A 67 -7.86 -5.41 -5.16
N MET A 68 -7.00 -6.43 -5.31
CA MET A 68 -7.33 -7.66 -6.05
C MET A 68 -8.22 -8.61 -5.25
N ALA A 69 -8.01 -8.70 -3.94
CA ALA A 69 -8.75 -9.56 -3.04
C ALA A 69 -8.73 -9.01 -1.59
N LEU A 70 -9.32 -9.74 -0.65
CA LEU A 70 -9.23 -9.38 0.77
C LEU A 70 -7.77 -9.39 1.23
N GLY A 71 -7.22 -8.20 1.49
CA GLY A 71 -5.86 -8.02 1.98
C GLY A 71 -4.76 -8.22 0.93
N ARG A 72 -5.08 -8.18 -0.37
CA ARG A 72 -4.12 -8.30 -1.48
C ARG A 72 -4.24 -7.10 -2.42
N TYR A 73 -3.09 -6.53 -2.78
CA TYR A 73 -2.98 -5.29 -3.52
C TYR A 73 -1.92 -5.38 -4.62
N ARG A 74 -2.11 -4.60 -5.69
CA ARG A 74 -1.22 -4.53 -6.84
C ARG A 74 -0.95 -3.06 -7.23
N LEU A 75 0.24 -2.76 -7.74
CA LEU A 75 0.55 -1.45 -8.35
C LEU A 75 -0.12 -1.31 -9.73
N ILE A 76 -0.78 -0.18 -9.95
CA ILE A 76 -1.54 0.09 -11.19
C ILE A 76 -0.70 0.67 -12.34
N TYR A 77 0.51 1.16 -12.06
CA TYR A 77 1.45 1.62 -13.07
C TYR A 77 2.52 0.55 -13.22
N LYS A 78 2.51 -0.16 -14.34
CA LYS A 78 3.63 -0.96 -14.80
C LYS A 78 3.76 -0.79 -16.30
#